data_AF-A0A1G6TXL0-F1
#
_entry.id   AF-A0A1G6TXL0-F1
#
_cell.length_a   1.000
_cell.length_b   1.000
_cell.length_c   1.000
_cell.angle_alpha   90.00
_cell.angle_beta   90.00
_cell.angle_gamma   90.00
#
_symmetry.space_group_name_H-M   'P 1'
#
loop_
_entity.id
_entity.type
_entity.pdbx_description
1 polymer ?
#
loop_
_entity_poly.entity_id
_entity_poly.type
_entity_poly.pdbx_seq_one_letter_code
_entity_poly.pdbx_strand_id
1 'polypeptide(L)'
;MAKAPADKVFDVDLTYITSRGNWYFVSWKGDIQKSGGVATNIGIHFFDMLSWVFGEPQESVVHLSEPERAAGFLRLKRARVRWFLSVDYNDIPEAVKLKGQRTFRSITMEGKEIEFSEGFTDLHTESYRNIIAGMGFGLADA
;
A
#
# COMPACT_ATOMS: atom_id res chain seq x y z
N MET A 1 2.11 8.32 17.13
CA MET A 1 2.45 7.00 17.71
C MET A 1 3.14 7.06 19.09
N ALA A 2 3.10 8.19 19.82
CA ALA A 2 3.96 8.42 20.99
C ALA A 2 3.53 7.73 22.32
N LYS A 3 2.83 6.59 22.30
CA LYS A 3 2.37 5.90 23.54
C LYS A 3 2.51 4.39 23.56
N ALA A 4 3.01 3.76 22.50
CA ALA A 4 3.20 2.32 22.50
C ALA A 4 4.60 1.95 23.01
N PRO A 5 4.74 0.86 23.79
CA PRO A 5 6.04 0.32 24.20
C PRO A 5 6.99 0.16 23.01
N ALA A 6 8.28 0.36 23.24
CA ALA A 6 9.31 0.29 22.20
C ALA A 6 9.39 -1.11 21.55
N ASP A 7 9.06 -2.14 22.32
CA ASP A 7 9.02 -3.56 21.98
C ASP A 7 7.66 -4.04 21.45
N LYS A 8 6.62 -3.19 21.46
CA LYS A 8 5.32 -3.59 20.91
C LYS A 8 5.41 -3.79 19.40
N VAL A 9 4.94 -4.96 18.98
CA VAL A 9 4.71 -5.29 17.57
C VAL A 9 3.21 -5.26 17.31
N PHE A 10 2.81 -4.49 16.30
CA PHE A 10 1.41 -4.31 15.91
C PHE A 10 0.96 -5.32 14.87
N ASP A 11 -0.29 -5.74 14.94
CA ASP A 11 -0.96 -6.44 13.86
C ASP A 11 -1.61 -5.45 12.91
N VAL A 12 -1.19 -5.49 11.65
CA VAL A 12 -1.66 -4.60 10.59
C VAL A 12 -2.23 -5.40 9.44
N ASP A 13 -3.43 -5.05 8.99
CA ASP A 13 -3.99 -5.56 7.75
C ASP A 13 -4.08 -4.43 6.73
N LEU A 14 -3.40 -4.60 5.61
CA LEU A 14 -3.46 -3.69 4.46
C LEU A 14 -4.26 -4.35 3.35
N THR A 15 -5.36 -3.73 2.94
CA THR A 15 -6.10 -4.14 1.75
C THR A 15 -6.27 -2.95 0.82
N TYR A 16 -5.75 -3.05 -0.39
CA TYR A 16 -5.92 -2.01 -1.40
C TYR A 16 -6.35 -2.61 -2.74
N ILE A 17 -7.58 -2.27 -3.12
CA ILE A 17 -8.22 -2.76 -4.33
C ILE A 17 -8.62 -1.55 -5.15
N THR A 18 -8.05 -1.40 -6.33
CA THR A 18 -8.36 -0.29 -7.22
C THR A 18 -8.65 -0.82 -8.61
N SER A 19 -9.94 -0.99 -8.91
CA SER A 19 -10.36 -1.68 -10.13
C SER A 19 -9.79 -1.01 -11.38
N ARG A 20 -9.30 -1.84 -12.30
CA ARG A 20 -8.83 -1.43 -13.62
C ARG A 20 -9.57 -2.21 -14.70
N GLY A 21 -9.78 -1.56 -15.84
CA GLY A 21 -10.34 -2.21 -17.03
C GLY A 21 -9.25 -2.85 -17.89
N ASN A 22 -9.66 -3.50 -18.98
CA ASN A 22 -8.77 -4.22 -19.91
C ASN A 22 -7.59 -3.36 -20.42
N TRP A 23 -7.78 -2.04 -20.54
CA TRP A 23 -6.74 -1.09 -20.94
C TRP A 23 -5.47 -1.19 -20.06
N TYR A 24 -5.61 -1.54 -18.78
CA TYR A 24 -4.48 -1.65 -17.86
C TYR A 24 -3.55 -2.79 -18.26
N PHE A 25 -4.13 -3.96 -18.57
CA PHE A 25 -3.38 -5.18 -18.90
C PHE A 25 -2.73 -5.12 -20.28
N VAL A 26 -3.31 -4.37 -21.22
CA VAL A 26 -2.69 -4.14 -22.55
C VAL A 26 -1.68 -2.98 -22.56
N SER A 27 -1.60 -2.20 -21.48
CA SER A 27 -0.62 -1.12 -21.33
C SER A 27 0.69 -1.63 -20.72
N TRP A 28 1.70 -0.76 -20.64
CA TRP A 28 2.95 -1.06 -19.93
C TRP A 28 2.73 -1.48 -18.46
N LYS A 29 1.60 -1.09 -17.83
CA LYS A 29 1.28 -1.43 -16.45
C LYS A 29 1.00 -2.92 -16.26
N GLY A 30 0.48 -3.60 -17.29
CA GLY A 30 0.27 -5.04 -17.31
C GLY A 30 1.52 -5.84 -17.67
N ASP A 31 2.56 -5.20 -18.20
CA ASP A 31 3.82 -5.84 -18.54
C ASP A 31 4.77 -5.86 -17.33
N ILE A 32 4.94 -7.03 -16.71
CA ILE A 32 5.74 -7.19 -15.50
C ILE A 32 7.19 -6.73 -15.66
N GLN A 33 7.77 -6.84 -16.87
CA GLN A 33 9.15 -6.42 -17.14
C GLN A 33 9.30 -4.89 -17.14
N LYS A 34 8.19 -4.15 -17.28
CA LYS A 34 8.17 -2.68 -17.27
C LYS A 34 7.61 -2.12 -15.96
N SER A 35 6.62 -2.79 -15.37
CA SER A 35 5.90 -2.28 -14.20
C SER A 35 6.39 -2.84 -12.86
N GLY A 36 7.10 -3.97 -12.88
CA GLY A 36 7.43 -4.72 -11.65
C GLY A 36 6.21 -5.41 -11.02
N GLY A 37 5.09 -5.52 -11.75
CA GLY A 37 3.87 -6.20 -11.30
C GLY A 37 3.03 -5.40 -10.30
N VAL A 38 1.96 -6.01 -9.79
CA VAL A 38 0.99 -5.35 -8.89
C VAL A 38 1.65 -4.85 -7.60
N ALA A 39 2.50 -5.68 -6.98
CA ALA A 39 3.15 -5.32 -5.72
C ALA A 39 4.02 -4.04 -5.86
N THR A 40 4.72 -3.88 -6.98
CA THR A 40 5.56 -2.70 -7.23
C THR A 40 4.73 -1.52 -7.72
N ASN A 41 4.04 -1.67 -8.85
CA ASN A 41 3.35 -0.57 -9.52
C ASN A 41 2.19 0.02 -8.71
N ILE A 42 1.55 -0.79 -7.85
CA ILE A 42 0.39 -0.37 -7.06
C ILE A 42 0.75 -0.29 -5.56
N GLY A 43 1.59 -1.20 -5.08
CA GLY A 43 1.85 -1.38 -3.65
C GLY A 43 2.97 -0.54 -3.05
N ILE A 44 3.90 -0.02 -3.87
CA ILE A 44 5.18 0.50 -3.35
C ILE A 44 5.03 1.57 -2.28
N HIS A 45 4.10 2.53 -2.47
CA HIS A 45 3.87 3.61 -1.50
C HIS A 45 3.35 3.09 -0.15
N PHE A 46 2.62 1.98 -0.12
CA PHE A 46 2.19 1.39 1.14
C PHE A 46 3.34 0.70 1.85
N PHE A 47 4.19 -0.04 1.13
CA PHE A 47 5.34 -0.69 1.73
C PHE A 47 6.37 0.31 2.25
N ASP A 48 6.60 1.39 1.51
CA ASP A 48 7.41 2.53 1.95
C ASP A 48 6.86 3.16 3.24
N MET A 49 5.58 3.58 3.21
CA MET A 49 4.90 4.15 4.39
C MET A 49 4.97 3.19 5.59
N LEU A 50 4.70 1.91 5.41
CA LEU A 50 4.76 0.92 6.49
C LEU A 50 6.17 0.78 7.05
N SER A 51 7.19 0.76 6.20
CA SER A 51 8.59 0.67 6.62
C SER A 51 9.05 1.94 7.35
N TRP A 52 8.62 3.12 6.88
CA TRP A 52 8.87 4.39 7.55
C TRP A 52 8.25 4.44 8.95
N VAL A 53 7.02 3.93 9.09
CA VAL A 53 6.28 3.95 10.37
C VAL A 53 6.75 2.86 11.35
N PHE A 54 6.95 1.63 10.87
CA PHE A 54 7.17 0.45 11.72
C PHE A 54 8.61 -0.07 11.70
N GLY A 55 9.50 0.57 10.94
CA GLY A 55 10.91 0.23 10.82
C GLY A 55 11.19 -0.82 9.75
N GLU A 56 12.47 -1.16 9.59
CA GLU A 56 12.95 -2.00 8.49
C GLU A 56 12.29 -3.40 8.42
N PRO A 57 12.16 -3.97 7.20
CA PRO A 57 11.68 -5.33 6.99
C PRO A 57 12.66 -6.38 7.53
N GLN A 58 12.11 -7.34 8.27
CA GLN A 58 12.79 -8.49 8.85
C GLN A 58 12.49 -9.79 8.08
N GLU A 59 11.27 -9.91 7.54
CA GLU A 59 10.82 -11.07 6.77
C GLU A 59 9.79 -10.63 5.74
N SER A 60 9.85 -11.21 4.54
CA SER A 60 8.89 -10.96 3.46
C SER A 60 8.51 -12.29 2.83
N VAL A 61 7.20 -12.60 2.85
CA VAL A 61 6.63 -13.83 2.31
C VAL A 61 5.53 -13.47 1.34
N VAL A 62 5.62 -13.99 0.12
CA VAL A 62 4.57 -13.84 -0.89
C VAL A 62 3.73 -15.10 -0.89
N HIS A 63 2.41 -14.94 -0.67
CA HIS A 63 1.45 -16.04 -0.69
C HIS A 63 0.73 -16.14 -2.04
N LEU A 64 0.56 -15.02 -2.74
CA LEU A 64 -0.12 -14.93 -4.03
C LEU A 64 0.58 -13.91 -4.93
N SER A 65 0.81 -14.28 -6.19
CA SER A 65 1.37 -13.39 -7.20
C SER A 65 0.77 -13.70 -8.57
N GLU A 66 -0.26 -12.94 -8.93
CA GLU A 66 -1.00 -13.03 -10.19
C GLU A 66 -0.93 -11.68 -10.94
N PRO A 67 -1.27 -11.63 -12.25
CA PRO A 67 -1.26 -10.39 -13.02
C PRO A 67 -2.15 -9.28 -12.46
N GLU A 68 -3.28 -9.64 -11.85
CA GLU A 68 -4.27 -8.71 -11.33
C GLU A 68 -4.22 -8.51 -9.81
N ARG A 69 -3.56 -9.40 -9.07
CA ARG A 69 -3.53 -9.36 -7.61
C ARG A 69 -2.28 -9.97 -7.01
N ALA A 70 -1.89 -9.47 -5.85
CA ALA A 70 -0.78 -10.00 -5.08
C ALA A 70 -1.13 -9.95 -3.58
N ALA A 71 -0.66 -10.94 -2.84
CA ALA A 71 -0.87 -11.00 -1.40
C ALA A 71 0.32 -11.63 -0.68
N GLY A 72 0.50 -11.25 0.57
CA GLY A 72 1.61 -11.77 1.35
C GLY A 72 1.62 -11.29 2.79
N PHE A 73 2.77 -11.52 3.40
CA PHE A 73 3.08 -11.16 4.77
C PHE A 73 4.41 -10.42 4.81
N LEU A 74 4.45 -9.31 5.55
CA LEU A 74 5.65 -8.51 5.77
C LEU A 74 5.84 -8.34 7.28
N ARG A 75 6.95 -8.84 7.81
CA ARG A 75 7.38 -8.58 9.18
C ARG A 75 8.31 -7.38 9.18
N LEU A 76 7.93 -6.34 9.89
CA LEU A 76 8.72 -5.14 10.16
C LEU A 76 9.17 -5.17 11.63
N LYS A 77 10.18 -4.36 11.98
CA LYS A 77 10.66 -4.23 13.37
C LYS A 77 9.52 -4.12 14.40
N ARG A 78 8.46 -3.37 14.06
CA ARG A 78 7.33 -3.11 14.95
C ARG A 78 5.97 -3.50 14.38
N ALA A 79 5.89 -4.25 13.27
CA ALA A 79 4.61 -4.68 12.74
C ALA A 79 4.63 -6.07 12.08
N ARG A 80 3.50 -6.76 12.16
CA ARG A 80 3.13 -7.92 11.36
C ARG A 80 2.07 -7.46 10.37
N VAL A 81 2.44 -7.37 9.10
CA VAL A 81 1.56 -6.85 8.06
C VAL A 81 1.06 -8.00 7.20
N ARG A 82 -0.24 -8.27 7.21
CA ARG A 82 -0.89 -9.05 6.16
C ARG A 82 -1.35 -8.07 5.09
N TRP A 83 -0.98 -8.32 3.84
CA TRP A 83 -1.29 -7.38 2.76
C TRP A 83 -1.95 -8.07 1.58
N PHE A 84 -2.92 -7.38 0.99
CA PHE A 84 -3.62 -7.79 -0.22
C PHE A 84 -3.79 -6.59 -1.16
N LEU A 85 -3.34 -6.75 -2.40
CA LEU A 85 -3.37 -5.75 -3.45
C LEU A 85 -4.09 -6.32 -4.67
N SER A 86 -5.05 -5.59 -5.23
CA SER A 86 -5.77 -6.04 -6.42
C SER A 86 -6.20 -4.91 -7.34
N VAL A 87 -6.21 -5.19 -8.64
CA VAL A 87 -6.84 -4.36 -9.67
C VAL A 87 -8.10 -5.00 -10.26
N ASP A 88 -8.51 -6.16 -9.75
CA ASP A 88 -9.74 -6.85 -10.15
C ASP A 88 -10.96 -6.22 -9.44
N TYR A 89 -12.02 -5.98 -10.20
CA TYR A 89 -13.30 -5.50 -9.66
C TYR A 89 -13.98 -6.55 -8.76
N ASN A 90 -13.73 -7.84 -9.03
CA ASN A 90 -14.38 -8.92 -8.31
C ASN A 90 -13.96 -8.98 -6.84
N ASP A 91 -12.74 -8.55 -6.53
CA ASP A 91 -12.21 -8.52 -5.16
C ASP A 91 -12.81 -7.40 -4.30
N ILE A 92 -13.51 -6.43 -4.89
CA ILE A 92 -14.12 -5.34 -4.13
C ILE A 92 -15.25 -5.90 -3.23
N PRO A 93 -15.28 -5.56 -1.93
CA PRO A 93 -16.37 -5.97 -1.04
C PRO A 93 -17.75 -5.52 -1.55
N GLU A 94 -18.78 -6.35 -1.38
CA GLU A 94 -20.13 -6.04 -1.88
C GLU A 94 -20.68 -4.73 -1.34
N ALA A 95 -20.45 -4.42 -0.06
CA ALA A 95 -20.88 -3.17 0.55
C ALA A 95 -20.29 -1.92 -0.13
N VAL A 96 -19.11 -2.04 -0.75
CA VAL A 96 -18.44 -0.96 -1.50
C VAL A 96 -18.99 -0.91 -2.93
N LYS A 97 -19.21 -2.07 -3.57
CA LYS A 97 -19.87 -2.18 -4.89
C LYS A 97 -21.26 -1.56 -4.87
N LEU A 98 -22.06 -1.82 -3.82
CA LEU A 98 -23.41 -1.27 -3.65
C LEU A 98 -23.43 0.26 -3.54
N LYS A 99 -22.33 0.88 -3.09
CA LYS A 99 -22.15 2.35 -3.06
C LYS A 99 -21.67 2.92 -4.40
N GLY A 100 -21.58 2.10 -5.45
CA GLY A 100 -21.08 2.49 -6.77
C GLY A 100 -19.56 2.74 -6.81
N GLN A 101 -18.83 2.40 -5.75
CA GLN A 101 -17.40 2.66 -5.66
C GLN A 101 -16.58 1.56 -6.33
N ARG A 102 -15.48 1.94 -6.97
CA ARG A 102 -14.56 1.03 -7.69
C ARG A 102 -13.18 0.91 -7.03
N THR A 103 -13.02 1.50 -5.86
CA THR A 103 -11.79 1.44 -5.07
C THR A 103 -12.16 1.14 -3.63
N PHE A 104 -11.44 0.22 -3.02
CA PHE A 104 -11.51 -0.11 -1.61
C PHE A 104 -10.10 0.00 -1.03
N ARG A 105 -9.95 0.82 0.00
CA ARG A 105 -8.70 0.98 0.74
C ARG A 105 -9.03 0.79 2.20
N SER A 106 -8.36 -0.14 2.85
CA SER A 106 -8.48 -0.38 4.28
C SER A 106 -7.12 -0.66 4.85
N ILE A 107 -6.83 -0.01 5.97
CA ILE A 107 -5.67 -0.28 6.79
C ILE A 107 -6.19 -0.42 8.20
N THR A 108 -6.12 -1.61 8.77
CA THR A 108 -6.47 -1.80 10.18
C THR A 108 -5.21 -2.04 10.99
N MET A 109 -5.18 -1.53 12.21
CA MET A 109 -4.15 -1.81 13.19
C MET A 109 -4.82 -2.27 14.49
N GLU A 110 -4.47 -3.47 14.94
CA GLU A 110 -5.11 -4.11 16.10
C GLU A 110 -6.64 -4.21 15.95
N GLY A 111 -7.10 -4.48 14.73
CA GLY A 111 -8.51 -4.56 14.38
C GLY A 111 -9.26 -3.23 14.33
N LYS A 112 -8.56 -2.09 14.43
CA LYS A 112 -9.15 -0.75 14.31
C LYS A 112 -8.75 -0.11 12.99
N GLU A 113 -9.72 0.42 12.26
CA GLU A 113 -9.47 1.15 11.01
C GLU A 113 -8.60 2.38 11.28
N ILE A 114 -7.60 2.57 10.42
CA ILE A 114 -6.80 3.78 10.34
C ILE A 114 -7.36 4.59 9.17
N GLU A 115 -7.90 5.77 9.46
CA GLU A 115 -8.41 6.67 8.45
C GLU A 115 -7.25 7.27 7.62
N PHE A 116 -7.23 6.95 6.32
CA PHE A 116 -6.13 7.30 5.40
C PHE A 116 -6.64 7.64 3.99
N SER A 117 -7.88 8.16 3.90
CA SER A 117 -8.55 8.50 2.65
C SER A 117 -8.79 10.00 2.46
N GLU A 118 -8.66 10.81 3.51
CA GLU A 118 -8.80 12.27 3.44
C GLU A 118 -7.41 12.95 3.33
N GLY A 119 -7.29 13.99 2.51
CA GLY A 119 -6.08 14.83 2.42
C GLY A 119 -5.11 14.59 1.25
N PHE A 120 -5.48 13.82 0.21
CA PHE A 120 -4.58 13.50 -0.93
C PHE A 120 -4.46 14.58 -2.01
N THR A 121 -5.26 15.65 -1.98
CA THR A 121 -5.40 16.57 -3.11
C THR A 121 -4.15 17.41 -3.39
N ASP A 122 -3.32 17.68 -2.38
CA ASP A 122 -2.22 18.66 -2.48
C ASP A 122 -0.86 18.12 -2.03
N LEU A 123 -0.76 16.81 -1.73
CA LEU A 123 0.48 16.21 -1.23
C LEU A 123 1.65 16.32 -2.22
N HIS A 124 1.37 16.33 -3.52
CA HIS A 124 2.41 16.57 -4.53
C HIS A 124 3.01 17.96 -4.39
N THR A 125 2.19 19.00 -4.20
CA THR A 125 2.68 20.37 -4.01
C THR A 125 3.56 20.46 -2.76
N GLU A 126 3.18 19.82 -1.67
CA GLU A 126 4.01 19.73 -0.46
C GLU A 126 5.31 18.97 -0.70
N SER A 127 5.28 17.84 -1.43
CA SER A 127 6.50 17.11 -1.79
C SER A 127 7.47 17.99 -2.58
N TYR A 128 6.98 18.76 -3.57
CA TYR A 128 7.82 19.69 -4.33
C TYR A 128 8.37 20.82 -3.45
N ARG A 129 7.56 21.38 -2.54
CA ARG A 129 8.04 22.39 -1.56
C ARG A 129 9.18 21.84 -0.70
N ASN A 130 9.06 20.61 -0.21
CA ASN A 130 10.10 19.95 0.58
C ASN A 130 11.37 19.68 -0.23
N ILE A 131 11.24 19.21 -1.48
CA ILE A 131 12.40 18.99 -2.36
C ILE A 131 13.17 20.29 -2.59
N ILE A 132 12.46 21.38 -2.91
CA ILE A 132 13.08 22.69 -3.16
C ILE A 132 13.75 23.24 -1.88
N ALA A 133 13.19 22.96 -0.71
CA ALA A 133 13.76 23.33 0.58
C ALA A 133 14.91 22.43 1.05
N GLY A 134 15.32 21.42 0.27
CA GLY A 134 16.38 20.48 0.66
C GLY A 134 15.95 19.42 1.68
N MET A 135 14.64 19.24 1.88
CA MET A 135 14.02 18.27 2.79
C MET A 135 13.30 17.14 2.02
N GLY A 136 13.66 16.92 0.76
CA GLY A 136 13.08 15.86 -0.08
C GLY A 136 13.66 14.48 0.25
N PHE A 137 12.91 13.43 -0.11
CA PHE A 137 13.36 12.04 0.01
C PHE A 137 14.38 11.70 -1.08
N GLY A 138 15.53 11.14 -0.68
CA GLY A 138 16.62 10.75 -1.56
C GLY A 138 16.75 9.24 -1.72
N LEU A 139 17.83 8.79 -2.38
CA LEU A 139 18.10 7.36 -2.60
C LEU A 139 18.27 6.55 -1.30
N ALA A 140 18.64 7.20 -0.19
CA ALA A 140 18.80 6.53 1.10
C ALA A 140 17.45 6.33 1.82
N ASP A 141 16.41 7.06 1.41
CA ASP A 141 15.07 6.95 1.97
C ASP A 141 14.17 6.00 1.15
N ALA A 142 14.58 5.70 -0.10
CA ALA A 142 13.80 4.96 -1.10
C ALA A 142 14.14 3.46 -1.20
#